data_AF-A0A8S9C0M1-F1
#
_entry.id   AF-A0A8S9C0M1-F1
#
_cell.length_a   1.000
_cell.length_b   1.000
_cell.length_c   1.000
_cell.angle_alpha   90.00
_cell.angle_beta   90.00
_cell.angle_gamma   90.00
#
_symmetry.space_group_name_H-M   'P 1'
#
loop_
_entity.id
_entity.type
_entity.pdbx_description
1 polymer ?
#
loop_
_entity_poly.entity_id
_entity_poly.type
_entity_poly.pdbx_seq_one_letter_code
_entity_poly.pdbx_strand_id
1 'polypeptide(L)'
;MADIGDSLIYCPVYAPFFGAMGCTSAIVFTCFGAAYGTAKSGVGICAMGVLRPDLIVKNIVPVIMAGIIGIYGLVVSVLISDGLQQQLPLYTGFIQLGAGLAVGLAGLAAGFAIGIVGDAGVRGTAQQPRLFVGMILILIFAEVLGLYGLIVALLMNSKATLNDSRTAAMRLPYIDAADPNAFTTPEETAIVARVRERRAPRPLQPLDLTLLHSPAVADGWNSFLGAVRTKTSLADDVREIAICRVAVCNEAWYEWAHHAPLAKAGGVSDDGMKMLETSNLSEGKGPELTEKQWAVVRYTDAMTRDVAVKDDIFTELKKHFSDQEVVEITATVAAYNCVSRFLVALDVGEKNKVKGH
;
A
#
# COMPACT_ATOMS: atom_id res chain seq x y z
N MET A 1 25.55 -10.48 -3.41
CA MET A 1 25.33 -9.14 -2.82
C MET A 1 23.83 -8.89 -2.97
N ALA A 2 23.16 -8.60 -1.85
CA ALA A 2 21.73 -8.86 -1.60
C ALA A 2 20.76 -8.43 -2.73
N ASP A 3 19.78 -9.29 -2.99
CA ASP A 3 18.62 -9.09 -3.87
C ASP A 3 17.78 -7.90 -3.40
N ILE A 4 17.66 -6.86 -4.22
CA ILE A 4 16.84 -5.65 -3.96
C ILE A 4 15.60 -5.73 -4.85
N GLY A 5 14.80 -6.79 -4.69
CA GLY A 5 13.63 -7.09 -5.52
C GLY A 5 12.30 -7.37 -4.80
N ASP A 6 12.31 -7.63 -3.48
CA ASP A 6 11.12 -8.08 -2.72
C ASP A 6 10.64 -7.10 -1.61
N SER A 7 11.11 -5.85 -1.62
CA SER A 7 11.03 -4.95 -0.46
C SER A 7 9.67 -4.26 -0.20
N LEU A 8 8.54 -4.81 -0.65
CA LEU A 8 7.22 -4.20 -0.38
C LEU A 8 6.51 -4.72 0.88
N ILE A 9 6.87 -5.85 1.52
CA ILE A 9 6.07 -6.40 2.64
C ILE A 9 6.92 -7.14 3.69
N TYR A 10 7.82 -6.46 4.40
CA TYR A 10 8.37 -7.04 5.63
C TYR A 10 7.31 -6.96 6.74
N CYS A 11 6.54 -8.04 6.93
CA CYS A 11 5.69 -8.28 8.11
C CYS A 11 6.45 -9.19 9.09
N PRO A 12 7.52 -8.74 9.76
CA PRO A 12 8.17 -9.55 10.77
C PRO A 12 7.20 -9.82 11.92
N VAL A 13 7.34 -10.97 12.57
CA VAL A 13 6.47 -11.41 13.69
C VAL A 13 6.41 -10.37 14.83
N TYR A 14 7.44 -9.53 14.97
CA TYR A 14 7.52 -8.47 15.96
C TYR A 14 6.96 -7.11 15.49
N ALA A 15 6.51 -6.93 14.25
CA ALA A 15 5.94 -5.66 13.80
C ALA A 15 4.71 -5.21 14.62
N PRO A 16 3.75 -6.10 14.99
CA PRO A 16 2.61 -5.72 15.82
C PRO A 16 3.00 -5.23 17.21
N PHE A 17 4.16 -5.63 17.73
CA PHE A 17 4.68 -5.14 19.02
C PHE A 17 4.88 -3.63 19.00
N PHE A 18 5.39 -3.05 17.91
CA PHE A 18 5.58 -1.60 17.81
C PHE A 18 4.25 -0.84 17.81
N GLY A 19 3.24 -1.37 17.12
CA GLY A 19 1.89 -0.81 17.18
C GLY A 19 1.27 -0.88 18.59
N ALA A 20 1.42 -2.02 19.27
CA ALA A 20 0.96 -2.20 20.65
C ALA A 20 1.67 -1.25 21.63
N MET A 21 2.97 -1.01 21.44
CA MET A 21 3.73 -0.01 22.20
C MET A 21 3.27 1.42 21.89
N GLY A 22 2.85 1.71 20.65
CA GLY A 22 2.18 2.96 20.28
C GLY A 22 0.87 3.16 21.05
N CYS A 23 0.00 2.14 21.05
CA CYS A 23 -1.24 2.17 21.83
C CYS A 23 -0.98 2.39 23.33
N THR A 24 0.02 1.70 23.89
CA THR A 24 0.38 1.82 25.31
C THR A 24 0.95 3.19 25.64
N SER A 25 1.85 3.72 24.81
CA SER A 25 2.47 5.03 25.03
C SER A 25 1.48 6.19 24.94
N ALA A 26 0.50 6.11 24.02
CA ALA A 26 -0.59 7.08 23.93
C ALA A 26 -1.35 7.17 25.26
N ILE A 27 -1.88 6.07 25.77
CA ILE A 27 -2.72 6.11 26.98
C ILE A 27 -1.93 6.38 28.26
N VAL A 28 -0.75 5.78 28.43
CA VAL A 28 0.00 5.88 29.69
C VAL A 28 0.48 7.32 29.93
N PHE A 29 1.08 7.94 28.93
CA PHE A 29 1.66 9.28 29.11
C PHE A 29 0.60 10.38 29.19
N THR A 30 -0.49 10.30 28.42
CA THR A 30 -1.60 11.26 28.58
C THR A 30 -2.30 11.10 29.92
N CYS A 31 -2.51 9.87 30.41
CA CYS A 31 -3.08 9.62 31.73
C CYS A 31 -2.17 10.14 32.85
N PHE A 32 -0.84 10.01 32.73
CA PHE A 32 0.07 10.63 33.69
C PHE A 32 -0.01 12.15 33.67
N GLY A 33 -0.07 12.78 32.49
CA GLY A 33 -0.29 14.21 32.36
C GLY A 33 -1.60 14.66 33.03
N ALA A 34 -2.70 13.97 32.70
CA ALA A 34 -4.02 14.27 33.24
C ALA A 34 -4.09 14.07 34.76
N ALA A 35 -3.51 12.99 35.28
CA ALA A 35 -3.45 12.69 36.70
C ALA A 35 -2.65 13.74 37.46
N TYR A 36 -1.46 14.11 36.96
CA TYR A 36 -0.65 15.16 37.58
C TYR A 36 -1.36 16.52 37.54
N GLY A 37 -1.89 16.90 36.37
CA GLY A 37 -2.61 18.16 36.18
C GLY A 37 -3.80 18.30 37.12
N THR A 38 -4.56 17.21 37.29
CA THR A 38 -5.68 17.11 38.22
C THR A 38 -5.21 17.20 39.67
N ALA A 39 -4.20 16.42 40.06
CA ALA A 39 -3.70 16.37 41.43
C ALA A 39 -3.16 17.74 41.88
N LYS A 40 -2.35 18.39 41.03
CA LYS A 40 -1.76 19.71 41.34
C LYS A 40 -2.81 20.81 41.37
N SER A 41 -3.71 20.87 40.39
CA SER A 41 -4.78 21.86 40.39
C SER A 41 -5.75 21.68 41.57
N GLY A 42 -5.99 20.43 41.97
CA GLY A 42 -6.83 20.09 43.12
C GLY A 42 -6.31 20.66 44.43
N VAL A 43 -4.98 20.71 44.64
CA VAL A 43 -4.38 21.36 45.83
C VAL A 43 -4.76 22.85 45.88
N GLY A 44 -4.68 23.55 44.75
CA GLY A 44 -5.10 24.94 44.63
C GLY A 44 -6.58 25.14 44.94
N ILE A 45 -7.44 24.24 44.47
CA ILE A 45 -8.89 24.27 44.72
C ILE A 45 -9.20 24.03 46.21
N CYS A 46 -8.56 23.05 46.85
CA CYS A 46 -8.73 22.81 48.29
C CYS A 46 -8.31 24.03 49.12
N ALA A 47 -7.18 24.67 48.77
CA ALA A 47 -6.73 25.90 49.42
C ALA A 47 -7.73 27.06 49.21
N MET A 48 -8.26 27.20 47.99
CA MET A 48 -9.34 28.16 47.70
C MET A 48 -10.58 27.88 48.52
N GLY A 49 -10.97 26.62 48.72
CA GLY A 49 -12.19 26.28 49.45
C GLY A 49 -12.19 26.73 50.91
N VAL A 50 -11.00 26.87 51.50
CA VAL A 50 -10.84 27.45 52.85
C VAL A 50 -10.95 28.98 52.82
N LEU A 51 -10.40 29.63 51.78
CA LEU A 51 -10.33 31.10 51.70
C LEU A 51 -11.60 31.75 51.12
N ARG A 52 -12.14 31.16 50.05
CA ARG A 52 -13.24 31.66 49.19
C ARG A 52 -14.08 30.51 48.63
N PRO A 53 -14.88 29.83 49.48
CA PRO A 53 -15.68 28.67 49.07
C PRO A 53 -16.68 28.97 47.95
N ASP A 54 -17.14 30.22 47.85
CA ASP A 54 -18.03 30.70 46.79
C ASP A 54 -17.41 30.62 45.39
N LEU A 55 -16.07 30.58 45.29
CA LEU A 55 -15.34 30.58 44.02
C LEU A 55 -14.91 29.18 43.55
N ILE A 56 -15.14 28.11 44.33
CA ILE A 56 -14.68 26.75 44.01
C ILE A 56 -15.20 26.30 42.65
N VAL A 57 -16.51 26.41 42.42
CA VAL A 57 -17.15 25.95 41.17
C VAL A 57 -16.58 26.68 39.96
N LYS A 58 -16.32 27.98 40.11
CA LYS A 58 -15.73 28.80 39.04
C LYS A 58 -14.30 28.36 38.71
N ASN A 59 -13.55 27.88 39.69
CA ASN A 59 -12.13 27.55 39.57
C ASN A 59 -11.83 26.06 39.37
N ILE A 60 -12.86 25.25 39.08
CA ILE A 60 -12.67 23.83 38.74
C ILE A 60 -12.11 23.61 37.33
N VAL A 61 -12.10 24.66 36.50
CA VAL A 61 -11.68 24.61 35.09
C VAL A 61 -10.32 23.94 34.85
N PRO A 62 -9.24 24.21 35.63
CA PRO A 62 -7.95 23.56 35.40
C PRO A 62 -8.00 22.03 35.57
N VAL A 63 -8.84 21.52 36.48
CA VAL A 63 -9.04 20.08 36.66
C VAL A 63 -9.77 19.48 35.47
N ILE A 64 -10.80 20.16 34.97
CA ILE A 64 -11.53 19.71 33.78
C ILE A 64 -10.58 19.66 32.56
N MET A 65 -9.80 20.71 32.34
CA MET A 65 -8.84 20.77 31.23
C MET A 65 -7.77 19.68 31.33
N ALA A 66 -7.21 19.45 32.52
CA ALA A 66 -6.28 18.34 32.76
C ALA A 66 -6.92 16.98 32.42
N GLY A 67 -8.19 16.76 32.76
CA GLY A 67 -8.90 15.52 32.46
C GLY A 67 -9.10 15.24 30.97
N ILE A 68 -9.31 16.28 30.16
CA ILE A 68 -9.54 16.15 28.71
C ILE A 68 -8.31 15.57 28.00
N ILE A 69 -7.09 15.83 28.49
CA ILE A 69 -5.85 15.26 27.94
C ILE A 69 -5.88 13.72 27.89
N GLY A 70 -6.47 13.08 28.91
CA GLY A 70 -6.62 11.62 28.93
C GLY A 70 -7.45 11.10 27.75
N ILE A 71 -8.43 11.87 27.30
CA ILE A 71 -9.30 11.53 26.16
C ILE A 71 -8.49 11.51 24.86
N TYR A 72 -7.52 12.42 24.68
CA TYR A 72 -6.67 12.44 23.49
C TYR A 72 -5.90 11.13 23.32
N GLY A 73 -5.29 10.64 24.41
CA GLY A 73 -4.59 9.35 24.41
C GLY A 73 -5.55 8.19 24.20
N LEU A 74 -6.72 8.20 24.85
CA LEU A 74 -7.75 7.16 24.67
C LEU A 74 -8.19 7.03 23.21
N VAL A 75 -8.50 8.15 22.55
CA VAL A 75 -8.93 8.16 21.14
C VAL A 75 -7.86 7.55 20.25
N VAL A 76 -6.58 7.96 20.40
CA VAL A 76 -5.48 7.43 19.58
C VAL A 76 -5.21 5.96 19.90
N SER A 77 -5.24 5.55 21.17
CA SER A 77 -5.06 4.15 21.58
C SER A 77 -6.14 3.24 21.00
N VAL A 78 -7.42 3.65 21.02
CA VAL A 78 -8.51 2.90 20.39
C VAL A 78 -8.30 2.78 18.88
N LEU A 79 -7.93 3.87 18.20
CA LEU A 79 -7.67 3.86 16.76
C LEU A 79 -6.48 2.97 16.36
N ILE A 80 -5.41 2.95 17.17
CA ILE A 80 -4.26 2.07 16.92
C ILE A 80 -4.66 0.62 17.19
N SER A 81 -5.37 0.36 18.29
CA SER A 81 -5.79 -0.99 18.69
C SER A 81 -6.69 -1.66 17.65
N ASP A 82 -7.60 -0.90 17.03
CA ASP A 82 -8.48 -1.40 15.96
C ASP A 82 -7.69 -1.85 14.72
N GLY A 83 -6.54 -1.21 14.46
CA GLY A 83 -5.64 -1.53 13.34
C GLY A 83 -4.59 -2.60 13.62
N LEU A 84 -4.55 -3.22 14.80
CA LEU A 84 -3.55 -4.24 15.13
C LEU A 84 -3.92 -5.61 14.55
N GLN A 85 -2.99 -6.20 13.81
CA GLN A 85 -3.13 -7.52 13.19
C GLN A 85 -1.87 -8.37 13.41
N GLN A 86 -1.98 -9.70 13.31
CA GLN A 86 -0.82 -10.59 13.41
C GLN A 86 0.18 -10.37 12.26
N GLN A 87 -0.33 -10.07 11.06
CA GLN A 87 0.45 -9.76 9.87
C GLN A 87 0.39 -8.26 9.63
N LEU A 88 1.38 -7.52 10.15
CA LEU A 88 1.44 -6.07 10.06
C LEU A 88 2.74 -5.64 9.37
N PRO A 89 2.71 -4.75 8.36
CA PRO A 89 3.94 -4.20 7.80
C PRO A 89 4.75 -3.48 8.88
N LEU A 90 6.07 -3.69 8.88
CA LEU A 90 6.96 -3.07 9.87
C LEU A 90 6.84 -1.53 9.87
N TYR A 91 6.66 -0.93 8.68
CA TYR A 91 6.40 0.49 8.53
C TYR A 91 5.16 0.94 9.33
N THR A 92 4.03 0.25 9.18
CA THR A 92 2.79 0.54 9.92
C THR A 92 3.02 0.48 11.43
N GLY A 93 3.72 -0.54 11.91
CA GLY A 93 4.05 -0.68 13.34
C GLY A 93 4.88 0.50 13.87
N PHE A 94 5.89 0.97 13.13
CA PHE A 94 6.69 2.13 13.54
C PHE A 94 5.92 3.45 13.48
N ILE A 95 5.05 3.64 12.49
CA ILE A 95 4.21 4.84 12.41
C ILE A 95 3.21 4.87 13.57
N GLN A 96 2.59 3.74 13.91
CA GLN A 96 1.70 3.62 15.08
C GLN A 96 2.44 3.89 16.39
N LEU A 97 3.68 3.39 16.54
CA LEU A 97 4.54 3.74 17.68
C LEU A 97 4.78 5.24 17.78
N GLY A 98 5.18 5.87 16.66
CA GLY A 98 5.43 7.30 16.59
C GLY A 98 4.18 8.14 16.89
N ALA A 99 3.01 7.73 16.37
CA ALA A 99 1.74 8.36 16.66
C ALA A 99 1.42 8.32 18.17
N GLY A 100 1.62 7.17 18.81
CA GLY A 100 1.41 7.00 20.24
C GLY A 100 2.31 7.87 21.11
N LEU A 101 3.61 7.91 20.78
CA LEU A 101 4.58 8.75 21.49
C LEU A 101 4.31 10.24 21.30
N ALA A 102 3.88 10.67 20.10
CA ALA A 102 3.58 12.07 19.81
C ALA A 102 2.44 12.61 20.69
N VAL A 103 1.29 11.91 20.74
CA VAL A 103 0.17 12.33 21.60
C VAL A 103 0.50 12.13 23.08
N GLY A 104 1.16 11.02 23.42
CA GLY A 104 1.49 10.67 24.80
C GLY A 104 2.39 11.71 25.47
N LEU A 105 3.56 11.99 24.88
CA LEU A 105 4.53 12.92 25.46
C LEU A 105 4.04 14.38 25.42
N ALA A 106 3.30 14.78 24.38
CA ALA A 106 2.68 16.09 24.32
C ALA A 106 1.61 16.27 25.40
N GLY A 107 0.76 15.27 25.60
CA GLY A 107 -0.26 15.27 26.66
C GLY A 107 0.36 15.27 28.07
N LEU A 108 1.45 14.52 28.28
CA LEU A 108 2.21 14.57 29.52
C LEU A 108 2.69 16.00 29.82
N ALA A 109 3.35 16.65 28.86
CA ALA A 109 3.84 18.02 29.01
C ALA A 109 2.70 19.04 29.25
N ALA A 110 1.59 18.92 28.51
CA ALA A 110 0.41 19.76 28.69
C ALA A 110 -0.18 19.62 30.10
N GLY A 111 -0.31 18.38 30.60
CA GLY A 111 -0.81 18.11 31.94
C GLY A 111 0.07 18.68 33.05
N PHE A 112 1.39 18.62 32.89
CA PHE A 112 2.34 19.28 33.79
C PHE A 112 2.13 20.80 33.84
N ALA A 113 2.03 21.44 32.67
CA ALA A 113 1.81 22.88 32.58
C ALA A 113 0.46 23.29 33.21
N ILE A 114 -0.62 22.58 32.89
CA ILE A 114 -1.96 22.82 33.44
C ILE A 114 -1.96 22.67 34.96
N GLY A 115 -1.31 21.64 35.50
CA GLY A 115 -1.25 21.41 36.95
C GLY A 115 -0.59 22.56 37.71
N ILE A 116 0.55 23.05 37.22
CA ILE A 116 1.30 24.14 37.87
C ILE A 116 0.53 25.46 37.76
N VAL A 117 0.01 25.76 36.57
CA VAL A 117 -0.77 26.98 36.31
C VAL A 117 -2.08 26.96 37.07
N GLY A 118 -2.76 25.81 37.14
CA GLY A 118 -3.98 25.62 37.90
C GLY A 118 -3.75 25.84 39.39
N ASP A 119 -2.72 25.21 39.96
CA ASP A 119 -2.39 25.36 41.38
C ASP A 119 -2.10 26.82 41.78
N ALA A 120 -1.26 27.51 41.01
CA ALA A 120 -0.89 28.91 41.24
C ALA A 120 -2.05 29.88 40.90
N GLY A 121 -2.71 29.66 39.77
CA GLY A 121 -3.79 30.50 39.27
C GLY A 121 -5.05 30.46 40.12
N VAL A 122 -5.40 29.28 40.65
CA VAL A 122 -6.53 29.13 41.57
C VAL A 122 -6.23 29.87 42.89
N ARG A 123 -5.05 29.66 43.49
CA ARG A 123 -4.67 30.42 44.70
C ARG A 123 -4.61 31.93 44.47
N GLY A 124 -4.07 32.37 43.32
CA GLY A 124 -4.06 33.78 42.94
C GLY A 124 -5.46 34.35 42.78
N THR A 125 -6.38 33.59 42.17
CA THR A 125 -7.78 33.99 42.00
C THR A 125 -8.52 34.08 43.34
N ALA A 126 -8.16 33.25 44.33
CA ALA A 126 -8.72 33.34 45.68
C ALA A 126 -8.38 34.68 46.36
N GLN A 127 -7.19 35.23 46.10
CA GLN A 127 -6.76 36.53 46.61
C GLN A 127 -7.29 37.69 45.75
N GLN A 128 -7.21 37.58 44.43
CA GLN A 128 -7.61 38.60 43.47
C GLN A 128 -8.44 37.98 42.33
N PRO A 129 -9.79 38.02 42.42
CA PRO A 129 -10.67 37.36 41.46
C PRO A 129 -10.53 37.79 40.00
N ARG A 130 -9.93 38.96 39.73
CA ARG A 130 -9.63 39.45 38.37
C ARG A 130 -8.57 38.60 37.65
N LEU A 131 -7.74 37.86 38.39
CA LEU A 131 -6.72 36.97 37.82
C LEU A 131 -7.31 35.72 37.15
N PHE A 132 -8.59 35.44 37.37
CA PHE A 132 -9.29 34.31 36.75
C PHE A 132 -9.12 34.30 35.22
N VAL A 133 -9.33 35.44 34.56
CA VAL A 133 -9.21 35.52 33.09
C VAL A 133 -7.78 35.24 32.63
N GLY A 134 -6.79 35.77 33.36
CA GLY A 134 -5.38 35.52 33.07
C GLY A 134 -5.01 34.03 33.22
N MET A 135 -5.50 33.37 34.26
CA MET A 135 -5.33 31.93 34.44
C MET A 135 -5.93 31.15 33.26
N ILE A 136 -7.16 31.46 32.84
CA ILE A 136 -7.81 30.78 31.71
C ILE A 136 -6.99 30.92 30.42
N LEU A 137 -6.50 32.13 30.12
CA LEU A 137 -5.68 32.35 28.91
C LEU A 137 -4.41 31.48 28.92
N ILE A 138 -3.74 31.36 30.07
CA ILE A 138 -2.55 30.51 30.19
C ILE A 138 -2.92 29.03 30.02
N LEU A 139 -4.05 28.58 30.60
CA LEU A 139 -4.53 27.21 30.46
C LEU A 139 -4.84 26.85 29.01
N ILE A 140 -5.41 27.77 28.22
CA ILE A 140 -5.65 27.55 26.79
C ILE A 140 -4.33 27.30 26.05
N PHE A 141 -3.29 28.09 26.30
CA PHE A 141 -1.98 27.87 25.68
C PHE A 141 -1.31 26.57 26.13
N ALA A 142 -1.51 26.16 27.39
CA ALA A 142 -1.01 24.89 27.90
C ALA A 142 -1.73 23.68 27.24
N GLU A 143 -3.03 23.78 27.04
CA GLU A 143 -3.88 22.75 26.42
C GLU A 143 -3.51 22.51 24.95
N VAL A 144 -3.21 23.58 24.23
CA VAL A 144 -2.86 23.54 22.81
C VAL A 144 -1.64 22.63 22.54
N LEU A 145 -0.73 22.47 23.50
CA LEU A 145 0.39 21.53 23.39
C LEU A 145 -0.08 20.09 23.21
N GLY A 146 -1.11 19.68 23.94
CA GLY A 146 -1.73 18.35 23.82
C GLY A 146 -2.44 18.17 22.49
N LEU A 147 -3.12 19.20 22.00
CA LEU A 147 -3.81 19.20 20.70
C LEU A 147 -2.83 19.01 19.53
N TYR A 148 -1.65 19.61 19.58
CA TYR A 148 -0.63 19.40 18.55
C TYR A 148 -0.22 17.92 18.47
N GLY A 149 0.01 17.28 19.62
CA GLY A 149 0.32 15.85 19.68
C GLY A 149 -0.80 14.98 19.10
N LEU A 150 -2.06 15.31 19.42
CA LEU A 150 -3.23 14.60 18.88
C LEU A 150 -3.33 14.72 17.36
N ILE A 151 -3.20 15.93 16.80
CA ILE A 151 -3.29 16.15 15.35
C ILE A 151 -2.21 15.35 14.62
N VAL A 152 -0.97 15.40 15.11
CA VAL A 152 0.14 14.64 14.53
C VAL A 152 -0.12 13.15 14.62
N ALA A 153 -0.59 12.65 15.76
CA ALA A 153 -0.91 11.23 15.94
C ALA A 153 -2.00 10.74 14.97
N LEU A 154 -3.07 11.53 14.75
CA LEU A 154 -4.12 11.20 13.80
C LEU A 154 -3.63 11.22 12.34
N LEU A 155 -2.81 12.22 11.98
CA LEU A 155 -2.18 12.29 10.65
C LEU A 155 -1.20 11.15 10.40
N MET A 156 -0.47 10.72 11.42
CA MET A 156 0.41 9.55 11.33
C MET A 156 -0.41 8.26 11.21
N ASN A 157 -1.41 8.06 12.06
CA ASN A 157 -2.21 6.84 12.04
C ASN A 157 -3.00 6.67 10.73
N SER A 158 -3.51 7.77 10.16
CA SER A 158 -4.16 7.76 8.83
C SER A 158 -3.22 7.41 7.66
N LYS A 159 -1.90 7.56 7.85
CA LYS A 159 -0.86 7.10 6.91
C LYS A 159 -0.26 5.76 7.28
N ALA A 160 -0.46 5.30 8.53
CA ALA A 160 0.03 4.03 9.05
C ALA A 160 -0.76 2.88 8.44
N THR A 161 -2.08 3.05 8.37
CA THR A 161 -2.86 2.34 7.39
C THR A 161 -2.42 2.87 6.02
N LEU A 162 -1.56 2.12 5.35
CA LEU A 162 -1.71 1.99 3.91
C LEU A 162 -3.06 1.30 3.67
N ASN A 163 -4.17 1.99 4.00
CA ASN A 163 -5.22 2.10 3.03
C ASN A 163 -4.56 2.87 1.91
N ASP A 164 -3.83 2.14 1.07
CA ASP A 164 -3.91 2.49 -0.31
C ASP A 164 -5.41 2.59 -0.56
N SER A 165 -5.90 3.80 -0.77
CA SER A 165 -7.19 4.02 -1.42
C SER A 165 -7.16 3.43 -2.85
N ARG A 166 -6.07 2.71 -3.18
CA ARG A 166 -5.83 1.76 -4.25
C ARG A 166 -5.45 0.35 -3.78
N THR A 167 -5.98 -0.19 -2.68
CA THR A 167 -6.58 -1.52 -2.86
C THR A 167 -7.70 -1.26 -3.86
N ALA A 168 -7.39 -1.41 -5.15
CA ALA A 168 -8.47 -1.66 -6.08
C ALA A 168 -9.23 -2.81 -5.42
N ALA A 169 -10.48 -2.58 -5.04
CA ALA A 169 -11.30 -3.66 -4.57
C ALA A 169 -11.16 -4.75 -5.62
N MET A 170 -10.51 -5.87 -5.25
CA MET A 170 -10.24 -6.94 -6.20
C MET A 170 -11.57 -7.27 -6.86
N ARG A 171 -11.63 -7.29 -8.19
CA ARG A 171 -12.91 -7.58 -8.85
C ARG A 171 -13.41 -8.96 -8.48
N LEU A 172 -12.47 -9.88 -8.22
CA LEU A 172 -12.70 -11.17 -7.60
C LEU A 172 -11.72 -11.39 -6.45
N PRO A 173 -12.13 -11.98 -5.31
CA PRO A 173 -11.20 -12.36 -4.26
C PRO A 173 -10.24 -13.43 -4.78
N TYR A 174 -8.98 -13.45 -4.33
CA TYR A 174 -8.07 -14.57 -4.67
C TYR A 174 -8.48 -15.84 -3.93
N ILE A 175 -8.45 -16.99 -4.63
CA ILE A 175 -8.67 -18.29 -3.99
C ILE A 175 -7.53 -18.56 -3.00
N ASP A 176 -7.87 -18.90 -1.76
CA ASP A 176 -6.90 -19.50 -0.85
C ASP A 176 -6.65 -20.94 -1.28
N ALA A 177 -5.57 -21.16 -2.04
CA ALA A 177 -5.25 -22.50 -2.50
C ALA A 177 -4.98 -23.47 -1.35
N ALA A 178 -4.67 -22.99 -0.14
CA ALA A 178 -4.43 -23.82 1.05
C ALA A 178 -5.72 -24.24 1.77
N ASP A 179 -6.87 -23.65 1.44
CA ASP A 179 -8.16 -24.05 2.01
C ASP A 179 -8.52 -25.47 1.52
N PRO A 180 -8.66 -26.45 2.45
CA PRO A 180 -9.01 -27.83 2.09
C PRO A 180 -10.41 -27.96 1.47
N ASN A 181 -11.27 -26.95 1.59
CA ASN A 181 -12.62 -26.95 1.03
C ASN A 181 -12.73 -26.19 -0.30
N ALA A 182 -11.67 -25.52 -0.76
CA ALA A 182 -11.71 -24.72 -1.98
C ALA A 182 -11.87 -25.57 -3.25
N PHE A 183 -11.47 -26.85 -3.20
CA PHE A 183 -11.53 -27.78 -4.33
C PHE A 183 -12.15 -29.09 -3.86
N THR A 184 -13.27 -29.48 -4.46
CA THR A 184 -14.13 -30.55 -3.92
C THR A 184 -13.96 -31.86 -4.67
N THR A 185 -13.35 -31.83 -5.86
CA THR A 185 -13.12 -33.02 -6.69
C THR A 185 -11.64 -33.43 -6.72
N PRO A 186 -11.33 -34.73 -6.90
CA PRO A 186 -9.95 -35.19 -7.07
C PRO A 186 -9.25 -34.57 -8.29
N GLU A 187 -10.00 -34.27 -9.35
CA GLU A 187 -9.49 -33.66 -10.57
C GLU A 187 -9.02 -32.22 -10.34
N GLU A 188 -9.83 -31.39 -9.68
CA GLU A 188 -9.46 -30.02 -9.30
C GLU A 188 -8.22 -30.00 -8.40
N THR A 189 -8.19 -30.91 -7.42
CA THR A 189 -7.04 -31.07 -6.51
C THR A 189 -5.77 -31.40 -7.27
N ALA A 190 -5.84 -32.30 -8.25
CA ALA A 190 -4.70 -32.67 -9.10
C ALA A 190 -4.22 -31.50 -9.98
N ILE A 191 -5.14 -30.66 -10.48
CA ILE A 191 -4.79 -29.44 -11.22
C ILE A 191 -4.04 -28.47 -10.31
N VAL A 192 -4.59 -28.16 -9.12
CA VAL A 192 -3.97 -27.23 -8.16
C VAL A 192 -2.57 -27.69 -7.77
N ALA A 193 -2.38 -29.00 -7.58
CA ALA A 193 -1.07 -29.59 -7.33
C ALA A 193 -0.08 -29.32 -8.49
N ARG A 194 -0.49 -29.52 -9.75
CA ARG A 194 0.35 -29.17 -10.93
C ARG A 194 0.68 -27.69 -10.99
N VAL A 195 -0.27 -26.80 -10.71
CA VAL A 195 -0.03 -25.34 -10.71
C VAL A 195 0.99 -24.95 -9.65
N ARG A 196 0.90 -25.55 -8.45
CA ARG A 196 1.87 -25.35 -7.36
C ARG A 196 3.25 -25.87 -7.71
N GLU A 197 3.33 -27.09 -8.24
CA GLU A 197 4.59 -27.71 -8.64
C GLU A 197 5.32 -26.87 -9.69
N ARG A 198 4.59 -26.37 -10.69
CA ARG A 198 5.14 -25.48 -11.73
C ARG A 198 5.72 -24.18 -11.15
N ARG A 199 5.17 -23.65 -10.05
CA ARG A 199 5.65 -22.41 -9.42
C ARG A 199 6.75 -22.64 -8.41
N ALA A 200 6.83 -23.84 -7.82
CA ALA A 200 7.79 -24.15 -6.77
C ALA A 200 9.24 -23.80 -7.17
N PRO A 201 10.05 -23.25 -6.23
CA PRO A 201 9.72 -22.95 -4.83
C PRO A 201 8.98 -21.60 -4.64
N ARG A 202 8.70 -20.86 -5.71
CA ARG A 202 8.01 -19.58 -5.64
C ARG A 202 6.51 -19.77 -5.33
N PRO A 203 5.87 -18.83 -4.64
CA PRO A 203 4.44 -18.88 -4.38
C PRO A 203 3.62 -18.72 -5.67
N LEU A 204 2.34 -19.08 -5.58
CA LEU A 204 1.36 -18.77 -6.62
C LEU A 204 1.24 -17.24 -6.77
N GLN A 205 1.10 -16.79 -8.01
CA GLN A 205 0.94 -15.37 -8.33
C GLN A 205 -0.56 -14.99 -8.35
N PRO A 206 -0.90 -13.69 -8.24
CA PRO A 206 -2.28 -13.21 -8.38
C PRO A 206 -3.04 -13.79 -9.59
N LEU A 207 -2.38 -13.90 -10.75
CA LEU A 207 -2.99 -14.55 -11.93
C LEU A 207 -3.32 -16.03 -11.69
N ASP A 208 -2.44 -16.79 -11.04
CA ASP A 208 -2.68 -18.20 -10.74
C ASP A 208 -3.89 -18.34 -9.79
N LEU A 209 -3.93 -17.52 -8.74
CA LEU A 209 -5.01 -17.52 -7.75
C LEU A 209 -6.36 -17.08 -8.33
N THR A 210 -6.34 -16.19 -9.34
CA THR A 210 -7.53 -15.78 -10.08
C THR A 210 -8.03 -16.90 -10.99
N LEU A 211 -7.14 -17.56 -11.73
CA LEU A 211 -7.50 -18.66 -12.64
C LEU A 211 -8.06 -19.86 -11.88
N LEU A 212 -7.60 -20.11 -10.65
CA LEU A 212 -8.06 -21.23 -9.83
C LEU A 212 -9.53 -21.14 -9.38
N HIS A 213 -10.23 -20.01 -9.62
CA HIS A 213 -11.70 -20.00 -9.61
C HIS A 213 -12.32 -20.94 -10.64
N SER A 214 -11.56 -21.33 -11.67
CA SER A 214 -11.93 -22.35 -12.65
C SER A 214 -10.73 -23.25 -12.97
N PRO A 215 -10.53 -24.35 -12.21
CA PRO A 215 -9.36 -25.21 -12.37
C PRO A 215 -9.16 -25.75 -13.79
N ALA A 216 -10.23 -26.14 -14.48
CA ALA A 216 -10.14 -26.60 -15.87
C ALA A 216 -9.59 -25.51 -16.82
N VAL A 217 -10.02 -24.26 -16.64
CA VAL A 217 -9.48 -23.11 -17.38
C VAL A 217 -8.02 -22.88 -17.00
N ALA A 218 -7.68 -22.93 -15.70
CA ALA A 218 -6.31 -22.75 -15.23
C ALA A 218 -5.34 -23.77 -15.86
N ASP A 219 -5.73 -25.05 -15.95
CA ASP A 219 -4.89 -26.10 -16.52
C ASP A 219 -4.63 -25.90 -18.01
N GLY A 220 -5.70 -25.65 -18.79
CA GLY A 220 -5.60 -25.36 -20.22
C GLY A 220 -4.79 -24.09 -20.52
N TRP A 221 -5.05 -23.02 -19.75
CA TRP A 221 -4.32 -21.76 -19.81
C TRP A 221 -2.81 -21.95 -19.59
N ASN A 222 -2.46 -22.73 -18.56
CA ASN A 222 -1.09 -23.00 -18.20
C ASN A 222 -0.35 -23.86 -19.24
N SER A 223 -1.06 -24.82 -19.84
CA SER A 223 -0.52 -25.66 -20.92
C SER A 223 -0.23 -24.83 -22.18
N PHE A 224 -1.25 -24.12 -22.70
CA PHE A 224 -1.12 -23.35 -23.93
C PHE A 224 -0.10 -22.22 -23.82
N LEU A 225 -0.20 -21.37 -22.80
CA LEU A 225 0.75 -20.28 -22.60
C LEU A 225 2.14 -20.75 -22.19
N GLY A 226 2.22 -21.92 -21.54
CA GLY A 226 3.50 -22.60 -21.28
C GLY A 226 4.22 -22.91 -22.59
N ALA A 227 3.52 -23.50 -23.56
CA ALA A 227 4.09 -23.81 -24.87
C ALA A 227 4.57 -22.55 -25.61
N VAL A 228 3.77 -21.48 -25.64
CA VAL A 228 4.14 -20.19 -26.26
C VAL A 228 5.43 -19.61 -25.65
N ARG A 229 5.60 -19.71 -24.32
CA ARG A 229 6.76 -19.16 -23.62
C ARG A 229 8.01 -20.02 -23.68
N THR A 230 7.90 -21.35 -23.77
CA THR A 230 9.06 -22.23 -23.54
C THR A 230 9.31 -23.29 -24.61
N LYS A 231 8.41 -23.43 -25.59
CA LYS A 231 8.52 -24.48 -26.64
C LYS A 231 8.59 -23.92 -28.06
N THR A 232 8.74 -22.60 -28.21
CA THR A 232 8.92 -21.92 -29.50
C THR A 232 10.40 -21.66 -29.80
N SER A 233 10.70 -21.39 -31.06
CA SER A 233 12.05 -21.07 -31.56
C SER A 233 12.45 -19.60 -31.38
N LEU A 234 11.53 -18.74 -30.96
CA LEU A 234 11.77 -17.31 -30.79
C LEU A 234 12.86 -17.01 -29.77
N ALA A 235 13.76 -16.08 -30.13
CA ALA A 235 14.69 -15.48 -29.20
C ALA A 235 13.95 -14.67 -28.12
N ASP A 236 14.55 -14.56 -26.94
CA ASP A 236 13.92 -13.93 -25.78
C ASP A 236 13.61 -12.46 -26.02
N ASP A 237 14.48 -11.71 -26.69
CA ASP A 237 14.21 -10.32 -27.05
C ASP A 237 12.96 -10.18 -27.93
N VAL A 238 12.82 -11.01 -28.97
CA VAL A 238 11.66 -11.01 -29.88
C VAL A 238 10.37 -11.35 -29.14
N ARG A 239 10.38 -12.44 -28.35
CA ARG A 239 9.21 -12.89 -27.59
C ARG A 239 8.78 -11.84 -26.57
N GLU A 240 9.73 -11.33 -25.78
CA GLU A 240 9.42 -10.39 -24.70
C GLU A 240 9.07 -8.99 -25.21
N ILE A 241 9.61 -8.55 -26.36
CA ILE A 241 9.15 -7.33 -27.05
C ILE A 241 7.69 -7.45 -27.46
N ALA A 242 7.30 -8.56 -28.09
CA ALA A 242 5.91 -8.78 -28.49
C ALA A 242 4.97 -8.75 -27.28
N ILE A 243 5.36 -9.37 -26.17
CA ILE A 243 4.58 -9.37 -24.93
C ILE A 243 4.48 -7.96 -24.33
N CYS A 244 5.60 -7.27 -24.16
CA CYS A 244 5.64 -5.93 -23.59
C CYS A 244 4.82 -4.92 -24.41
N ARG A 245 4.83 -5.02 -25.75
CA ARG A 245 4.01 -4.16 -26.61
C ARG A 245 2.52 -4.43 -26.49
N VAL A 246 2.11 -5.69 -26.38
CA VAL A 246 0.70 -6.03 -26.07
C VAL A 246 0.30 -5.41 -24.74
N ALA A 247 1.13 -5.56 -23.71
CA ALA A 247 0.88 -5.01 -22.38
C ALA A 247 0.65 -3.50 -22.42
N VAL A 248 1.51 -2.75 -23.13
CA VAL A 248 1.38 -1.29 -23.23
C VAL A 248 0.17 -0.87 -24.07
N CYS A 249 -0.09 -1.55 -25.20
CA CYS A 249 -1.25 -1.24 -26.04
C CYS A 249 -2.58 -1.46 -25.33
N ASN A 250 -2.66 -2.47 -24.46
CA ASN A 250 -3.87 -2.82 -23.75
C ASN A 250 -3.90 -2.29 -22.30
N GLU A 251 -2.91 -1.49 -21.90
CA GLU A 251 -2.74 -0.97 -20.53
C GLU A 251 -2.69 -2.07 -19.45
N ALA A 252 -2.17 -3.26 -19.80
CA ALA A 252 -2.04 -4.41 -18.90
C ALA A 252 -0.75 -4.35 -18.07
N TRP A 253 -0.69 -3.46 -17.09
CA TRP A 253 0.53 -3.20 -16.31
C TRP A 253 1.01 -4.37 -15.45
N TYR A 254 0.13 -5.31 -15.09
CA TYR A 254 0.55 -6.57 -14.46
C TYR A 254 1.43 -7.40 -15.41
N GLU A 255 1.04 -7.51 -16.68
CA GLU A 255 1.80 -8.19 -17.71
C GLU A 255 3.16 -7.53 -17.93
N TRP A 256 3.16 -6.20 -18.09
CA TRP A 256 4.39 -5.40 -18.22
C TRP A 256 5.36 -5.64 -17.07
N ALA A 257 4.90 -5.59 -15.82
CA ALA A 257 5.77 -5.76 -14.65
C ALA A 257 6.45 -7.14 -14.59
N HIS A 258 5.83 -8.17 -15.15
CA HIS A 258 6.40 -9.52 -15.21
C HIS A 258 7.33 -9.75 -16.40
N HIS A 259 7.12 -9.03 -17.50
CA HIS A 259 7.80 -9.29 -18.78
C HIS A 259 8.87 -8.26 -19.13
N ALA A 260 8.75 -7.00 -18.70
CA ALA A 260 9.78 -5.98 -18.92
C ALA A 260 11.18 -6.37 -18.38
N PRO A 261 11.31 -7.02 -17.20
CA PRO A 261 12.60 -7.52 -16.72
C PRO A 261 13.18 -8.62 -17.64
N LEU A 262 12.32 -9.44 -18.24
CA LEU A 262 12.72 -10.51 -19.14
C LEU A 262 13.18 -9.96 -20.49
N ALA A 263 12.49 -8.94 -21.03
CA ALA A 263 12.93 -8.21 -22.22
C ALA A 263 14.33 -7.61 -22.02
N LYS A 264 14.57 -6.98 -20.86
CA LYS A 264 15.89 -6.45 -20.50
C LYS A 264 16.95 -7.55 -20.39
N ALA A 265 16.63 -8.67 -19.75
CA ALA A 265 17.51 -9.83 -19.65
C ALA A 265 17.81 -10.48 -21.01
N GLY A 266 16.85 -10.43 -21.94
CA GLY A 266 16.97 -10.87 -23.33
C GLY A 266 17.83 -9.95 -24.22
N GLY A 267 18.27 -8.80 -23.69
CA GLY A 267 19.20 -7.89 -24.38
C GLY A 267 18.57 -6.63 -24.97
N VAL A 268 17.32 -6.31 -24.63
CA VAL A 268 16.72 -5.02 -25.01
C VAL A 268 17.41 -3.90 -24.21
N SER A 269 17.86 -2.86 -24.92
CA SER A 269 18.55 -1.71 -24.33
C SER A 269 17.62 -0.89 -23.42
N ASP A 270 18.18 -0.11 -22.50
CA ASP A 270 17.37 0.77 -21.65
C ASP A 270 16.57 1.81 -22.45
N ASP A 271 17.14 2.31 -23.55
CA ASP A 271 16.41 3.23 -24.44
C ASP A 271 15.34 2.50 -25.25
N GLY A 272 15.60 1.26 -25.65
CA GLY A 272 14.59 0.37 -26.24
C GLY A 272 13.43 0.14 -25.28
N MET A 273 13.69 -0.13 -23.99
CA MET A 273 12.65 -0.32 -22.98
C MET A 273 11.80 0.94 -22.79
N LYS A 274 12.41 2.13 -22.73
CA LYS A 274 11.65 3.40 -22.68
C LYS A 274 10.78 3.59 -23.91
N MET A 275 11.28 3.23 -25.08
CA MET A 275 10.50 3.29 -26.32
C MET A 275 9.31 2.33 -26.23
N LEU A 276 9.53 1.08 -25.82
CA LEU A 276 8.46 0.09 -25.67
C LEU A 276 7.38 0.50 -24.68
N GLU A 277 7.69 1.28 -23.64
CA GLU A 277 6.74 1.79 -22.65
C GLU A 277 5.79 2.87 -23.20
N THR A 278 6.16 3.50 -24.32
CA THR A 278 5.38 4.59 -24.92
C THR A 278 4.07 4.06 -25.52
N SER A 279 2.95 4.65 -25.12
CA SER A 279 1.62 4.21 -25.59
C SER A 279 1.44 4.44 -27.09
N ASN A 280 1.79 5.61 -27.63
CA ASN A 280 1.64 5.90 -29.06
C ASN A 280 3.00 6.13 -29.71
N LEU A 281 3.46 5.14 -30.45
CA LEU A 281 4.69 5.25 -31.23
C LEU A 281 4.42 6.12 -32.46
N SER A 282 5.29 7.11 -32.69
CA SER A 282 5.33 7.83 -33.96
C SER A 282 5.64 6.84 -35.10
N GLU A 283 5.17 7.13 -36.32
CA GLU A 283 5.38 6.25 -37.48
C GLU A 283 6.87 5.97 -37.83
N GLY A 284 7.81 6.75 -37.27
CA GLY A 284 9.24 6.60 -37.51
C GLY A 284 9.92 5.52 -36.67
N LYS A 285 10.83 4.77 -37.30
CA LYS A 285 11.79 3.89 -36.61
C LYS A 285 12.93 4.75 -36.02
N GLY A 286 13.06 4.75 -34.71
CA GLY A 286 14.21 5.37 -34.03
C GLY A 286 15.38 4.38 -33.82
N PRO A 287 16.57 4.87 -33.39
CA PRO A 287 17.76 4.05 -33.20
C PRO A 287 17.71 3.14 -31.96
N GLU A 288 16.65 3.22 -31.15
CA GLU A 288 16.54 2.54 -29.85
C GLU A 288 16.38 1.01 -29.99
N LEU A 289 15.85 0.56 -31.13
CA LEU A 289 15.67 -0.85 -31.48
C LEU A 289 16.29 -1.17 -32.85
N THR A 290 16.67 -2.44 -33.03
CA THR A 290 17.12 -2.96 -34.33
C THR A 290 15.98 -3.04 -35.35
N GLU A 291 16.28 -3.15 -36.64
CA GLU A 291 15.25 -3.33 -37.68
C GLU A 291 14.36 -4.56 -37.43
N LYS A 292 14.99 -5.67 -37.00
CA LYS A 292 14.30 -6.91 -36.63
C LYS A 292 13.31 -6.69 -35.49
N GLN A 293 13.72 -5.96 -34.45
CA GLN A 293 12.88 -5.64 -33.29
C GLN A 293 11.75 -4.66 -33.65
N TRP A 294 12.03 -3.64 -34.46
CA TRP A 294 11.01 -2.73 -34.98
C TRP A 294 9.93 -3.44 -35.80
N ALA A 295 10.30 -4.47 -36.57
CA ALA A 295 9.34 -5.27 -37.31
C ALA A 295 8.37 -5.99 -36.37
N VAL A 296 8.86 -6.52 -35.24
CA VAL A 296 8.02 -7.13 -34.19
C VAL A 296 7.10 -6.09 -33.57
N VAL A 297 7.62 -4.93 -33.15
CA VAL A 297 6.82 -3.85 -32.56
C VAL A 297 5.67 -3.42 -33.46
N ARG A 298 5.95 -3.13 -34.75
CA ARG A 298 4.91 -2.70 -35.70
C ARG A 298 3.88 -3.79 -35.96
N TYR A 299 4.33 -5.05 -36.08
CA TYR A 299 3.43 -6.18 -36.25
C TYR A 299 2.52 -6.38 -35.04
N THR A 300 3.09 -6.32 -33.83
CA THR A 300 2.35 -6.44 -32.57
C THR A 300 1.34 -5.32 -32.39
N ASP A 301 1.71 -4.07 -32.63
CA ASP A 301 0.81 -2.91 -32.51
C ASP A 301 -0.37 -3.04 -33.48
N ALA A 302 -0.10 -3.38 -34.75
CA ALA A 302 -1.14 -3.56 -35.77
C ALA A 302 -2.10 -4.72 -35.41
N MET A 303 -1.56 -5.88 -35.03
CA MET A 303 -2.38 -7.03 -34.64
C MET A 303 -3.19 -6.78 -33.36
N THR A 304 -2.69 -5.94 -32.46
CA THR A 304 -3.35 -5.64 -31.17
C THR A 304 -4.45 -4.60 -31.32
N ARG A 305 -4.21 -3.52 -32.09
CA ARG A 305 -5.12 -2.37 -32.23
C ARG A 305 -6.09 -2.52 -33.39
N ASP A 306 -5.57 -2.92 -34.54
CA ASP A 306 -6.33 -2.95 -35.80
C ASP A 306 -6.86 -4.34 -36.12
N VAL A 307 -6.27 -5.40 -35.52
CA VAL A 307 -6.50 -6.83 -35.78
C VAL A 307 -6.08 -7.26 -37.18
N ALA A 308 -6.50 -6.52 -38.21
CA ALA A 308 -6.07 -6.69 -39.59
C ALA A 308 -4.68 -6.07 -39.79
N VAL A 309 -3.66 -6.93 -39.93
CA VAL A 309 -2.30 -6.49 -40.26
C VAL A 309 -2.19 -6.19 -41.75
N LYS A 310 -1.76 -4.97 -42.09
CA LYS A 310 -1.54 -4.55 -43.48
C LYS A 310 -0.37 -5.33 -44.12
N ASP A 311 -0.46 -5.55 -45.43
CA ASP A 311 0.52 -6.35 -46.20
C ASP A 311 1.95 -5.80 -46.12
N ASP A 312 2.12 -4.48 -46.03
CA ASP A 312 3.43 -3.84 -45.90
C ASP A 312 4.10 -4.19 -44.56
N ILE A 313 3.33 -4.22 -43.46
CA ILE A 313 3.81 -4.61 -42.13
C ILE A 313 4.14 -6.10 -42.10
N PHE A 314 3.28 -6.94 -42.68
CA PHE A 314 3.52 -8.38 -42.76
C PHE A 314 4.77 -8.70 -43.61
N THR A 315 4.90 -8.04 -44.77
CA THR A 315 6.06 -8.19 -45.66
C THR A 315 7.34 -7.76 -44.97
N GLU A 316 7.30 -6.69 -44.17
CA GLU A 316 8.45 -6.25 -43.38
C GLU A 316 8.87 -7.30 -42.34
N LEU A 317 7.92 -7.87 -41.59
CA LEU A 317 8.22 -8.95 -40.63
C LEU A 317 8.88 -10.14 -41.34
N LYS A 318 8.34 -10.53 -42.50
CA LYS A 318 8.85 -11.65 -43.31
C LYS A 318 10.28 -11.49 -43.82
N LYS A 319 10.84 -10.28 -43.86
CA LYS A 319 12.26 -10.06 -44.20
C LYS A 319 13.22 -10.59 -43.14
N HIS A 320 12.77 -10.67 -41.88
CA HIS A 320 13.64 -10.97 -40.74
C HIS A 320 13.36 -12.33 -40.08
N PHE A 321 12.24 -12.97 -40.44
CA PHE A 321 11.73 -14.17 -39.76
C PHE A 321 11.28 -15.24 -40.75
N SER A 322 11.58 -16.50 -40.40
CA SER A 322 11.06 -17.68 -41.08
C SER A 322 9.55 -17.81 -40.95
N ASP A 323 8.91 -18.65 -41.78
CA ASP A 323 7.47 -18.91 -41.65
C ASP A 323 7.08 -19.45 -40.27
N GLN A 324 7.92 -20.31 -39.70
CA GLN A 324 7.73 -20.83 -38.35
C GLN A 324 7.77 -19.69 -37.31
N GLU A 325 8.80 -18.85 -37.33
CA GLU A 325 8.93 -17.73 -36.40
C GLU A 325 7.77 -16.73 -36.55
N VAL A 326 7.30 -16.48 -37.78
CA VAL A 326 6.12 -15.61 -37.99
C VAL A 326 4.87 -16.20 -37.34
N VAL A 327 4.63 -17.51 -37.48
CA VAL A 327 3.52 -18.19 -36.79
C VAL A 327 3.69 -18.10 -35.27
N GLU A 328 4.90 -18.30 -34.75
CA GLU A 328 5.18 -18.22 -33.30
C GLU A 328 5.03 -16.79 -32.74
N ILE A 329 5.44 -15.76 -33.49
CA ILE A 329 5.23 -14.34 -33.13
C ILE A 329 3.73 -14.04 -33.12
N THR A 330 3.01 -14.46 -34.16
CA THR A 330 1.55 -14.30 -34.25
C THR A 330 0.84 -14.97 -33.07
N ALA A 331 1.23 -16.21 -32.75
CA ALA A 331 0.70 -16.95 -31.62
C ALA A 331 1.01 -16.27 -30.29
N THR A 332 2.21 -15.70 -30.13
CA THR A 332 2.61 -14.94 -28.94
C THR A 332 1.76 -13.69 -28.78
N VAL A 333 1.61 -12.88 -29.83
CA VAL A 333 0.78 -11.67 -29.80
C VAL A 333 -0.69 -11.99 -29.52
N ALA A 334 -1.24 -13.03 -30.16
CA ALA A 334 -2.62 -13.48 -29.91
C ALA A 334 -2.82 -13.97 -28.47
N ALA A 335 -1.91 -14.81 -27.99
CA ALA A 335 -1.96 -15.37 -26.63
C ALA A 335 -1.90 -14.26 -25.58
N TYR A 336 -1.02 -13.29 -25.73
CA TYR A 336 -0.91 -12.18 -24.78
C TYR A 336 -2.02 -11.14 -24.93
N ASN A 337 -2.64 -11.04 -26.11
CA ASN A 337 -3.91 -10.31 -26.25
C ASN A 337 -5.04 -10.96 -25.44
N CYS A 338 -5.05 -12.29 -25.31
CA CYS A 338 -5.95 -13.00 -24.40
C CYS A 338 -5.58 -12.73 -22.93
N VAL A 339 -4.29 -12.84 -22.58
CA VAL A 339 -3.79 -12.59 -21.21
C VAL A 339 -4.11 -11.17 -20.74
N SER A 340 -3.71 -10.15 -21.49
CA SER A 340 -3.98 -8.74 -21.17
C SER A 340 -5.46 -8.45 -20.96
N ARG A 341 -6.35 -8.98 -21.82
CA ARG A 341 -7.80 -8.82 -21.65
C ARG A 341 -8.30 -9.47 -20.35
N PHE A 342 -7.80 -10.65 -19.99
CA PHE A 342 -8.13 -11.30 -18.72
C PHE A 342 -7.64 -10.49 -17.52
N LEU A 343 -6.37 -10.06 -17.55
CA LEU A 343 -5.73 -9.28 -16.49
C LEU A 343 -6.45 -7.96 -16.24
N VAL A 344 -6.72 -7.19 -17.29
CA VAL A 344 -7.38 -5.88 -17.18
C VAL A 344 -8.85 -6.03 -16.80
N ALA A 345 -9.56 -7.01 -17.37
CA ALA A 345 -10.96 -7.24 -17.05
C ALA A 345 -11.19 -7.66 -15.60
N LEU A 346 -10.25 -8.38 -14.98
CA LEU A 346 -10.35 -8.82 -13.59
C LEU A 346 -9.51 -7.99 -12.62
N ASP A 347 -8.80 -6.97 -13.11
CA ASP A 347 -7.88 -6.12 -12.33
C ASP A 347 -6.88 -6.96 -11.52
N VAL A 348 -6.29 -7.97 -12.17
CA VAL A 348 -5.36 -8.90 -11.52
C VAL A 348 -4.12 -8.15 -11.01
N GLY A 349 -3.81 -8.34 -9.74
CA GLY A 349 -2.75 -7.63 -9.02
C GLY A 349 -3.01 -6.14 -8.82
N GLU A 350 -4.26 -5.71 -8.97
CA GLU A 350 -4.76 -4.36 -8.68
C GLU A 350 -4.00 -3.26 -9.47
N LYS A 351 -3.64 -3.57 -10.72
CA LYS A 351 -2.76 -2.75 -11.56
C LYS A 351 -3.50 -1.77 -12.48
N ASN A 352 -4.81 -1.82 -12.61
CA ASN A 352 -5.54 -0.94 -13.55
C ASN A 352 -5.45 0.56 -13.21
N LYS A 353 -5.11 0.90 -11.97
CA LYS A 353 -4.89 2.30 -11.55
C LYS A 353 -3.49 2.82 -11.87
N VAL A 354 -2.57 1.93 -12.27
CA VAL A 354 -1.24 2.33 -12.76
C VAL A 354 -1.44 2.94 -14.15
N LYS A 355 -0.84 4.11 -14.37
CA LYS A 355 -0.80 4.73 -15.70
C LYS A 355 0.62 4.62 -16.21
N GLY A 356 0.76 4.20 -17.46
CA GLY A 356 2.03 4.29 -18.20
C GLY A 356 2.43 5.73 -18.42
N HIS A 357 3.71 5.93 -18.68
CA HIS A 357 4.29 7.24 -18.97
C HIS A 357 4.17 7.64 -20.43
#